data_AF-A0A838RYE1-F1
#
_entry.id   AF-A0A838RYE1-F1
#
_cell.length_a   1.000
_cell.length_b   1.000
_cell.length_c   1.000
_cell.angle_alpha   90.00
_cell.angle_beta   90.00
_cell.angle_gamma   90.00
#
_symmetry.space_group_name_H-M   'P 1'
#
loop_
_entity.id
_entity.type
_entity.pdbx_description
1 polymer ?
#
loop_
_entity_poly.entity_id
_entity_poly.type
_entity_poly.pdbx_seq_one_letter_code
_entity_poly.pdbx_strand_id
1 'polypeptide(L)'
;MMRKYQVRFGRGSMEKDYSQQHLASGPPYFLTLGEEAHERDLERGLVEHIREFLLELGVGFAFVGSQYHMELGDQDFFLDLLFYHLRLRAYVVIELKATAFKPEYAGKMNFYLSAVDDLLRHEQDQPSIGII
;
A
#
# COMPACT_ATOMS: atom_id res chain seq x y z
N MET A 1 -18.25 55.06 32.16
CA MET A 1 -16.91 55.29 32.74
C MET A 1 -15.88 55.14 31.62
N MET A 2 -15.21 56.24 31.25
CA MET A 2 -13.87 56.42 30.60
C MET A 2 -13.47 55.56 29.38
N ARG A 3 -12.78 56.04 28.33
CA ARG A 3 -12.55 57.34 27.65
C ARG A 3 -11.91 56.96 26.28
N LYS A 4 -12.20 57.74 25.23
CA LYS A 4 -11.72 57.60 23.84
C LYS A 4 -10.19 57.80 23.69
N TYR A 5 -9.59 57.15 22.69
CA TYR A 5 -8.47 57.71 21.91
C TYR A 5 -8.56 57.30 20.44
N GLN A 6 -8.44 58.28 19.54
CA GLN A 6 -8.28 58.14 18.09
C GLN A 6 -7.22 59.19 17.69
N VAL A 7 -6.15 58.79 17.01
CA VAL A 7 -5.15 59.70 16.42
C VAL A 7 -4.78 59.20 15.02
N ARG A 8 -4.63 60.16 14.09
CA ARG A 8 -4.56 60.05 12.62
C ARG A 8 -3.18 59.65 12.05
N PHE A 9 -3.23 59.19 10.80
CA PHE A 9 -2.18 58.74 9.86
C PHE A 9 -1.05 59.74 9.51
N GLY A 10 0.12 59.18 9.14
CA GLY A 10 1.21 59.83 8.40
C GLY A 10 1.87 58.87 7.39
N ARG A 11 2.29 59.39 6.23
CA ARG A 11 2.78 58.72 4.99
C ARG A 11 4.25 58.25 5.08
N GLY A 12 4.63 57.25 4.25
CA GLY A 12 5.92 57.23 3.52
C GLY A 12 6.91 56.07 3.75
N SER A 13 6.89 55.09 2.83
CA SER A 13 7.99 54.42 2.06
C SER A 13 9.39 54.04 2.63
N MET A 14 9.80 52.79 2.27
CA MET A 14 11.16 52.26 1.95
C MET A 14 12.21 52.21 3.09
N GLU A 15 13.16 51.27 3.23
CA GLU A 15 13.62 50.04 2.56
C GLU A 15 14.69 49.40 3.52
N LYS A 16 14.86 48.06 3.48
CA LYS A 16 16.02 47.20 3.87
C LYS A 16 16.96 47.60 5.03
N ASP A 17 17.21 46.68 5.98
CA ASP A 17 18.47 45.92 5.98
C ASP A 17 18.51 44.70 6.93
N TYR A 18 19.43 43.80 6.58
CA TYR A 18 19.55 42.36 6.84
C TYR A 18 19.97 41.94 8.25
N SER A 19 19.57 40.72 8.66
CA SER A 19 20.48 39.63 9.09
C SER A 19 19.75 38.30 9.33
N GLN A 20 19.93 37.35 8.39
CA GLN A 20 20.17 35.89 8.56
C GLN A 20 19.17 35.04 9.39
N GLN A 21 18.61 33.92 8.91
CA GLN A 21 19.32 32.77 8.33
C GLN A 21 18.37 31.89 7.47
N HIS A 22 18.84 31.49 6.29
CA HIS A 22 18.38 30.30 5.56
C HIS A 22 18.61 29.04 6.40
N LEU A 23 17.76 28.02 6.21
CA LEU A 23 17.92 26.54 6.36
C LEU A 23 16.52 25.98 6.72
N ALA A 24 15.85 25.07 6.01
CA ALA A 24 16.26 24.14 4.97
C ALA A 24 15.09 23.89 4.01
N SER A 25 15.26 24.28 2.75
CA SER A 25 14.63 23.59 1.62
C SER A 25 15.38 22.28 1.44
N GLY A 26 15.01 21.25 2.21
CA GLY A 26 15.47 19.88 1.96
C GLY A 26 15.16 19.50 0.51
N PRO A 27 16.02 18.71 -0.15
CA PRO A 27 15.78 18.38 -1.54
C PRO A 27 14.46 17.59 -1.65
N PRO A 28 13.75 17.66 -2.80
CA PRO A 28 12.43 17.05 -2.99
C PRO A 28 12.39 15.56 -2.59
N TYR A 29 13.53 14.88 -2.62
CA TYR A 29 13.74 13.53 -2.11
C TYR A 29 13.19 13.31 -0.68
N PHE A 30 13.26 14.28 0.23
CA PHE A 30 12.76 14.10 1.61
C PHE A 30 11.23 14.06 1.69
N LEU A 31 10.53 14.83 0.85
CA LEU A 31 9.07 14.79 0.77
C LEU A 31 8.60 13.52 0.06
N THR A 32 9.27 13.12 -1.01
CA THR A 32 8.98 11.87 -1.73
C THR A 32 9.21 10.64 -0.86
N LEU A 33 10.29 10.62 -0.06
CA LEU A 33 10.53 9.55 0.93
C LEU A 33 9.44 9.49 2.00
N GLY A 34 8.88 10.62 2.40
CA GLY A 34 7.77 10.69 3.36
C GLY A 34 6.46 10.13 2.79
N GLU A 35 6.13 10.46 1.55
CA GLU A 35 4.95 9.93 0.85
C GLU A 35 5.08 8.43 0.56
N GLU A 36 6.23 7.97 0.05
CA GLU A 36 6.50 6.54 -0.18
C GLU A 36 6.49 5.72 1.12
N ALA A 37 7.04 6.27 2.21
CA ALA A 37 6.99 5.62 3.52
C ALA A 37 5.55 5.52 4.04
N HIS A 38 4.75 6.57 3.84
CA HIS A 38 3.36 6.57 4.26
C HIS A 38 2.50 5.59 3.45
N GLU A 39 2.75 5.49 2.15
CA GLU A 39 2.08 4.54 1.27
C GLU A 39 2.43 3.08 1.63
N ARG A 40 3.71 2.80 1.91
CA ARG A 40 4.16 1.47 2.40
C ARG A 40 3.56 1.12 3.76
N ASP A 41 3.48 2.07 4.69
CA ASP A 41 2.87 1.84 5.99
C ASP A 41 1.36 1.59 5.88
N LEU A 42 0.67 2.30 4.98
CA LEU A 42 -0.74 2.08 4.66
C LEU A 42 -0.97 0.70 4.06
N GLU A 43 -0.14 0.31 3.09
CA GLU A 43 -0.19 -1.00 2.45
C GLU A 43 0.07 -2.12 3.47
N ARG A 44 1.10 -1.98 4.33
CA ARG A 44 1.36 -2.93 5.41
C ARG A 44 0.17 -3.04 6.36
N GLY A 45 -0.40 -1.91 6.78
CA GLY A 45 -1.58 -1.89 7.65
C GLY A 45 -2.79 -2.58 7.03
N LEU A 46 -3.00 -2.41 5.71
CA LEU A 46 -4.07 -3.07 4.97
C LEU A 46 -3.85 -4.59 4.88
N VAL A 47 -2.61 -5.02 4.59
CA VAL A 47 -2.22 -6.44 4.58
C VAL A 47 -2.46 -7.07 5.94
N GLU A 48 -2.00 -6.45 7.02
CA GLU A 48 -2.17 -6.95 8.38
C GLU A 48 -3.66 -7.07 8.75
N HIS A 49 -4.45 -6.04 8.48
CA HIS A 49 -5.88 -6.03 8.81
C HIS A 49 -6.69 -7.07 8.02
N ILE A 50 -6.46 -7.19 6.70
CA ILE A 50 -7.15 -8.19 5.87
C ILE A 50 -6.75 -9.60 6.27
N ARG A 51 -5.47 -9.82 6.57
CA ARG A 51 -4.99 -11.11 7.05
C ARG A 51 -5.71 -11.51 8.34
N GLU A 52 -5.77 -10.61 9.32
CA GLU A 52 -6.45 -10.86 10.60
C GLU A 52 -7.95 -11.11 10.37
N PHE A 53 -8.61 -10.28 9.57
CA PHE A 53 -10.02 -10.44 9.23
C PHE A 53 -10.33 -11.81 8.61
N LEU A 54 -9.53 -12.26 7.63
CA LEU A 54 -9.74 -13.55 6.96
C LEU A 54 -9.53 -14.75 7.90
N LEU A 55 -8.61 -14.62 8.87
CA LEU A 55 -8.39 -15.64 9.89
C LEU A 55 -9.51 -15.65 10.93
N GLU A 56 -9.96 -14.48 11.38
CA GLU A 56 -11.05 -14.31 12.34
C GLU A 56 -12.40 -14.81 11.81
N LEU A 57 -12.63 -14.71 10.50
CA LEU A 57 -13.83 -15.26 9.86
C LEU A 57 -13.95 -16.78 10.08
N GLY A 58 -12.86 -17.50 10.39
CA GLY A 58 -12.89 -18.92 10.76
C GLY A 58 -13.42 -19.85 9.66
N VAL A 59 -13.55 -19.37 8.42
CA VAL A 59 -14.24 -20.07 7.33
C VAL A 59 -13.41 -21.17 6.65
N GLY A 60 -12.17 -21.38 7.11
CA GLY A 60 -11.26 -22.40 6.59
C GLY A 60 -10.04 -21.84 5.85
N PHE A 61 -9.76 -20.54 5.95
CA PHE A 61 -8.51 -19.96 5.45
C PHE A 61 -7.33 -20.35 6.34
N ALA A 62 -6.30 -20.91 5.73
CA ALA A 62 -5.00 -21.16 6.31
C ALA A 62 -3.99 -20.21 5.67
N PHE A 63 -3.32 -19.41 6.48
CA PHE A 63 -2.29 -18.48 6.01
C PHE A 63 -1.06 -19.26 5.53
N VAL A 64 -0.63 -19.00 4.30
CA VAL A 64 0.57 -19.60 3.71
C VAL A 64 1.73 -18.61 3.76
N GLY A 65 1.49 -17.35 3.40
CA GLY A 65 2.51 -16.31 3.46
C GLY A 65 2.02 -14.93 3.01
N SER A 66 2.81 -13.92 3.29
CA SER A 66 2.65 -12.54 2.83
C SER A 66 3.92 -12.10 2.12
N GLN A 67 3.81 -11.28 1.06
CA GLN A 67 4.93 -10.98 0.18
C GLN A 67 5.61 -12.30 -0.28
N TYR A 68 4.78 -13.27 -0.66
CA TYR A 68 5.21 -14.63 -0.94
C TYR A 68 6.00 -14.64 -2.25
N HIS A 69 7.28 -15.00 -2.15
CA HIS A 69 8.22 -15.04 -3.25
C HIS A 69 7.98 -16.27 -4.13
N MET A 70 7.91 -16.06 -5.45
CA MET A 70 7.83 -17.09 -6.46
C MET A 70 8.89 -16.84 -7.52
N GLU A 71 9.66 -17.87 -7.85
CA GLU A 71 10.62 -17.86 -8.94
C GLU A 71 9.98 -18.53 -10.16
N LEU A 72 9.87 -17.79 -11.28
CA LEU A 72 9.29 -18.31 -12.52
C LEU A 72 10.23 -18.02 -13.70
N GLY A 73 10.94 -19.07 -14.13
CA GLY A 73 12.04 -18.91 -15.08
C GLY A 73 13.18 -18.11 -14.44
N ASP A 74 13.56 -17.01 -15.07
CA ASP A 74 14.62 -16.11 -14.58
C ASP A 74 14.03 -14.83 -13.91
N GLN A 75 12.78 -14.88 -13.45
CA GLN A 75 12.07 -13.73 -12.87
C GLN A 75 11.49 -14.04 -11.49
N ASP A 76 11.63 -13.07 -10.59
CA ASP A 76 11.06 -13.10 -9.24
C ASP A 76 9.74 -12.33 -9.19
N PHE A 77 8.73 -12.96 -8.60
CA PHE A 77 7.42 -12.37 -8.35
C PHE A 77 7.07 -12.44 -6.86
N PHE A 78 6.28 -11.49 -6.41
CA PHE A 78 5.81 -11.41 -5.03
C PHE A 78 4.28 -11.28 -5.03
N LEU A 79 3.62 -12.18 -4.28
CA LEU A 79 2.19 -12.12 -4.01
C LEU A 79 1.97 -11.38 -2.69
N ASP A 80 1.04 -10.43 -2.64
CA ASP A 80 0.78 -9.68 -1.40
C ASP A 80 0.39 -10.62 -0.26
N LEU A 81 -0.57 -11.51 -0.53
CA LEU A 81 -1.07 -12.51 0.40
C LEU A 81 -1.39 -13.82 -0.31
N LEU A 82 -0.96 -14.92 0.28
CA LEU A 82 -1.27 -16.28 -0.15
C LEU A 82 -1.90 -17.06 1.00
N PHE A 83 -3.08 -17.62 0.72
CA PHE A 83 -3.81 -18.50 1.62
C PHE A 83 -4.09 -19.84 0.95
N TYR A 84 -4.48 -20.83 1.76
CA TYR A 84 -5.12 -22.05 1.31
C TYR A 84 -6.48 -22.18 1.99
N HIS A 85 -7.52 -22.50 1.23
CA HIS A 85 -8.86 -22.68 1.78
C HIS A 85 -9.18 -24.16 1.96
N LEU A 86 -9.23 -24.62 3.21
CA LEU A 86 -9.35 -26.03 3.60
C LEU A 86 -10.56 -26.76 3.01
N ARG A 87 -11.74 -26.12 2.98
CA ARG A 87 -12.96 -26.76 2.44
C ARG A 87 -13.03 -26.80 0.91
N LEU A 88 -12.59 -25.73 0.25
CA LEU A 88 -12.54 -25.66 -1.21
C LEU A 88 -11.37 -26.48 -1.76
N ARG A 89 -10.35 -26.71 -0.92
CA ARG A 89 -9.07 -27.30 -1.29
C ARG A 89 -8.38 -26.53 -2.42
N ALA A 90 -8.32 -25.22 -2.29
CA ALA A 90 -7.75 -24.34 -3.30
C ALA A 90 -6.83 -23.30 -2.64
N TYR A 91 -5.75 -22.92 -3.33
CA TYR A 91 -5.00 -21.73 -2.96
C TYR A 91 -5.82 -20.49 -3.29
N VAL A 92 -5.64 -19.45 -2.49
CA VAL A 92 -6.29 -18.15 -2.67
C VAL A 92 -5.20 -17.08 -2.73
N VAL A 93 -5.02 -16.52 -3.91
CA VAL A 93 -4.07 -15.43 -4.19
C VAL A 93 -4.82 -14.12 -4.01
N ILE A 94 -4.32 -13.25 -3.14
CA ILE A 94 -4.91 -11.95 -2.87
C ILE A 94 -3.89 -10.89 -3.22
N GLU A 95 -4.25 -10.02 -4.16
CA GLU A 95 -3.48 -8.84 -4.55
C GLU A 95 -4.22 -7.60 -4.07
N LEU A 96 -3.57 -6.70 -3.35
CA LEU A 96 -4.19 -5.49 -2.84
C LEU A 96 -3.96 -4.32 -3.80
N LYS A 97 -5.00 -3.51 -4.02
CA LYS A 97 -4.93 -2.30 -4.86
C LYS A 97 -5.69 -1.16 -4.19
N ALA A 98 -5.00 -0.03 -3.99
CA ALA A 98 -5.61 1.22 -3.53
C ALA A 98 -6.28 2.03 -4.66
N THR A 99 -6.27 1.50 -5.90
CA THR A 99 -6.77 2.19 -7.10
C THR A 99 -7.91 1.41 -7.74
N ALA A 100 -8.69 2.11 -8.57
CA ALA A 100 -9.79 1.48 -9.31
C ALA A 100 -9.27 0.33 -10.19
N PHE A 101 -10.08 -0.73 -10.29
CA PHE A 101 -9.76 -1.89 -11.09
C PHE A 101 -9.43 -1.53 -12.55
N LYS A 102 -8.37 -2.13 -13.08
CA LYS A 102 -7.96 -2.05 -14.48
C LYS A 102 -7.92 -3.46 -15.09
N PRO A 103 -8.27 -3.64 -16.38
CA PRO A 103 -8.23 -4.94 -17.04
C PRO A 103 -6.88 -5.66 -16.94
N GLU A 104 -5.77 -4.92 -16.92
CA GLU A 104 -4.42 -5.45 -16.76
C GLU A 104 -4.23 -6.24 -15.46
N TYR A 105 -4.97 -5.90 -14.40
CA TYR A 105 -4.91 -6.60 -13.12
C TYR A 105 -5.42 -8.03 -13.23
N ALA A 106 -6.43 -8.28 -14.06
CA ALA A 106 -6.90 -9.65 -14.34
C ALA A 106 -5.85 -10.47 -15.11
N GLY A 107 -5.12 -9.84 -16.03
CA GLY A 107 -4.03 -10.49 -16.75
C GLY A 107 -2.92 -10.95 -15.80
N LYS A 108 -2.48 -10.05 -14.91
CA LYS A 108 -1.48 -10.34 -13.87
C LYS A 108 -1.97 -11.43 -12.91
N MET A 109 -3.22 -11.34 -12.45
CA MET A 109 -3.80 -12.34 -11.56
C MET A 109 -3.88 -13.72 -12.21
N ASN A 110 -4.32 -13.83 -13.47
CA ASN A 110 -4.34 -15.11 -14.18
C ASN A 110 -2.95 -15.75 -14.28
N PHE A 111 -1.92 -14.93 -14.53
CA PHE A 111 -0.53 -15.40 -14.51
C PHE A 111 -0.14 -15.97 -13.14
N TYR A 112 -0.48 -15.27 -12.05
CA TYR A 112 -0.24 -15.75 -10.70
C TYR A 112 -0.97 -17.04 -10.37
N LEU A 113 -2.24 -17.16 -10.75
CA LEU A 113 -3.02 -18.38 -10.52
C LEU A 113 -2.42 -19.58 -11.25
N SER A 114 -1.99 -19.41 -12.51
CA SER A 114 -1.30 -20.48 -13.25
C SER A 114 0.01 -20.87 -12.57
N ALA A 115 0.83 -19.90 -12.16
CA ALA A 115 2.10 -20.17 -11.48
C ALA A 115 1.88 -20.91 -10.14
N VAL A 116 0.90 -20.49 -9.34
CA VAL A 116 0.56 -21.16 -8.08
C VAL A 116 0.03 -22.58 -8.33
N ASP A 117 -0.83 -22.75 -9.35
CA ASP A 117 -1.34 -24.05 -9.75
C ASP A 117 -0.24 -25.01 -10.23
N ASP A 118 0.79 -24.50 -10.88
CA ASP A 118 1.91 -25.32 -11.38
C ASP A 118 2.95 -25.63 -10.29
N LEU A 119 3.21 -24.68 -9.38
CA LEU A 119 4.28 -24.78 -8.38
C LEU A 119 3.84 -25.41 -7.06
N LEU A 120 2.62 -25.13 -6.61
CA LEU A 120 2.18 -25.41 -5.23
C LEU A 120 1.03 -26.42 -5.15
N ARG A 121 0.17 -26.46 -6.17
CA ARG A 121 -1.05 -27.26 -6.13
C ARG A 121 -0.78 -28.76 -6.18
N HIS A 122 -1.42 -29.52 -5.29
CA HIS A 122 -1.46 -30.97 -5.41
C HIS A 122 -2.53 -31.44 -6.39
N GLU A 123 -2.39 -32.65 -6.94
CA GLU A 123 -3.33 -33.22 -7.92
C GLU A 123 -4.81 -33.24 -7.47
N GLN A 124 -5.04 -33.25 -6.16
CA GLN A 124 -6.38 -33.32 -5.58
C GLN A 124 -6.95 -31.95 -5.20
N ASP A 125 -6.16 -30.89 -5.31
CA ASP A 125 -6.59 -29.53 -5.03
C ASP A 125 -7.37 -28.98 -6.24
N GLN A 126 -8.33 -28.12 -5.95
CA GLN A 126 -9.07 -27.36 -6.94
C GLN A 126 -8.20 -26.23 -7.52
N PRO A 127 -8.56 -25.69 -8.69
CA PRO A 127 -7.89 -24.51 -9.25
C PRO A 127 -7.84 -23.35 -8.26
N SER A 128 -6.72 -22.64 -8.25
CA SER A 128 -6.52 -21.48 -7.39
C SER A 128 -7.51 -20.35 -7.69
N ILE A 129 -7.84 -19.57 -6.66
CA ILE A 129 -8.81 -18.47 -6.71
C ILE A 129 -8.07 -17.14 -6.53
N GLY A 130 -8.37 -16.17 -7.40
CA GLY A 130 -7.81 -14.82 -7.33
C GLY A 130 -8.78 -13.82 -6.71
N ILE A 131 -8.27 -12.95 -5.85
CA ILE A 131 -8.99 -11.81 -5.28
C ILE A 131 -8.14 -10.56 -5.52
N ILE A 132 -8.77 -9.51 -6.07
CA ILE A 132 -8.17 -8.18 -6.31
C ILE A 132 -9.01 -7.15 -5.56
#